data_AF-A0A0Q9KLS2-F1
#
_entry.id   AF-A0A0Q9KLS2-F1
#
_cell.length_a   1.000
_cell.length_b   1.000
_cell.length_c   1.000
_cell.angle_alpha   90.00
_cell.angle_beta   90.00
_cell.angle_gamma   90.00
#
_symmetry.space_group_name_H-M   'P 1'
#
loop_
_entity.id
_entity.type
_entity.pdbx_description
1 polymer ?
#
loop_
_entity_poly.entity_id
_entity_poly.type
_entity_poly.pdbx_seq_one_letter_code
_entity_poly.pdbx_strand_id
1 'polypeptide(L)'
;MNEFVEQVEKKGLKPEEVVGTLNIHQSNPKGVCTTCIQGISNPNVEPGIFMQLSLKNPNLTINVTTEIVEGVKPAGKLSFTLQNGKIID
;
A
#
# COMPACT_ATOMS: atom_id res chain seq x y z
N MET A 1 6.86 3.61 5.89
CA MET A 1 7.13 3.00 4.57
C MET A 1 8.58 3.18 4.15
N ASN A 2 9.13 4.39 4.17
CA ASN A 2 10.56 4.59 3.84
C ASN A 2 11.49 3.78 4.75
N GLU A 3 11.20 3.70 6.05
CA GLU A 3 11.99 2.85 6.97
C GLU A 3 11.98 1.38 6.56
N PHE A 4 10.82 0.81 6.20
CA PHE A 4 10.74 -0.57 5.71
C PHE A 4 11.66 -0.77 4.49
N VAL A 5 11.58 0.15 3.52
CA VAL A 5 12.40 0.12 2.32
C VAL A 5 13.89 0.21 2.64
N GLU A 6 14.28 1.12 3.54
CA GLU A 6 15.66 1.29 3.98
C GLU A 6 16.19 0.03 4.67
N GLN A 7 15.37 -0.64 5.49
CA GLN A 7 15.77 -1.88 6.17
C GLN A 7 15.91 -3.07 5.19
N VAL A 8 15.06 -3.14 4.16
CA VAL A 8 15.22 -4.12 3.07
C VAL A 8 16.55 -3.90 2.35
N GLU A 9 16.85 -2.65 1.98
CA GLU A 9 18.09 -2.28 1.30
C GLU A 9 19.33 -2.55 2.15
N LYS A 10 19.30 -2.20 3.45
CA LYS A 10 20.39 -2.49 4.39
C LYS A 10 20.67 -3.99 4.55
N LYS A 11 19.65 -4.83 4.40
CA LYS A 11 19.80 -6.29 4.41
C LYS A 11 20.34 -6.85 3.10
N GLY A 12 20.49 -6.04 2.06
CA GLY A 12 20.96 -6.48 0.74
C GLY A 12 19.99 -7.42 0.03
N LEU A 13 18.72 -7.45 0.45
CA LEU A 13 17.71 -8.27 -0.18
C LEU A 13 17.34 -7.69 -1.54
N LYS A 14 17.24 -8.55 -2.55
CA LYS A 14 16.64 -8.17 -3.82
C LYS A 14 15.13 -7.98 -3.63
N PRO A 15 14.50 -7.09 -4.40
CA PRO A 15 13.09 -6.81 -4.18
C PRO A 15 12.16 -8.02 -4.40
N GLU A 16 12.56 -8.99 -5.22
CA GLU A 16 11.82 -10.25 -5.43
C GLU A 16 11.96 -11.22 -4.24
N GLU A 17 12.99 -11.07 -3.41
CA GLU A 17 13.21 -11.89 -2.21
C GLU A 17 12.35 -11.41 -1.03
N VAL A 18 11.78 -10.21 -1.13
CA VAL A 18 10.89 -9.65 -0.12
C VAL A 18 9.50 -10.28 -0.27
N VAL A 19 9.24 -11.27 0.57
CA VAL A 19 7.99 -12.05 0.60
C VAL A 19 7.26 -11.90 1.94
N GLY A 20 5.96 -12.16 1.94
CA GLY A 20 5.12 -12.11 3.14
C GLY A 20 3.98 -11.10 3.01
N THR A 21 3.39 -10.72 4.14
CA THR A 21 2.32 -9.72 4.21
C THR A 21 2.73 -8.54 5.08
N LEU A 22 2.75 -7.35 4.49
CA LEU A 22 2.87 -6.09 5.21
C LEU A 22 1.48 -5.54 5.51
N ASN A 23 1.09 -5.59 6.79
CA ASN A 23 -0.17 -5.02 7.25
C ASN A 23 0.01 -3.54 7.61
N ILE A 24 -0.80 -2.68 7.00
CA ILE A 24 -0.81 -1.24 7.22
C ILE A 24 -2.20 -0.86 7.71
N HIS A 25 -2.27 -0.35 8.94
CA HIS A 25 -3.49 0.21 9.49
C HIS A 25 -3.40 1.72 9.54
N GLN A 26 -4.33 2.41 8.88
CA GLN A 26 -4.39 3.87 8.84
C GLN A 26 -5.38 4.38 9.89
N SER A 27 -4.88 5.23 10.79
CA SER A 27 -5.70 5.84 11.83
C SER A 27 -6.67 6.92 11.31
N ASN A 28 -6.52 7.38 10.07
CA ASN A 28 -7.41 8.39 9.50
C ASN A 28 -8.74 7.75 9.07
N PRO A 29 -9.85 7.96 9.78
CA PRO A 29 -11.12 7.27 9.51
C PRO A 29 -11.79 7.70 8.20
N LYS A 30 -11.26 8.72 7.51
CA LYS A 30 -11.76 9.12 6.19
C LYS A 30 -11.33 8.17 5.06
N GLY A 31 -10.49 7.18 5.36
CA GLY A 31 -9.95 6.25 4.37
C GLY A 31 -8.67 6.75 3.73
N VAL A 32 -8.16 5.94 2.82
CA VAL A 32 -6.88 6.18 2.16
C VAL A 32 -6.99 7.37 1.21
N CYS A 33 -6.01 8.28 1.26
CA CYS A 33 -5.99 9.46 0.41
C CYS A 33 -5.93 9.09 -1.08
N THR A 34 -6.58 9.88 -1.95
CA THR A 34 -6.64 9.60 -3.39
C THR A 34 -5.25 9.57 -4.04
N THR A 35 -4.38 10.52 -3.69
CA THR A 35 -2.97 10.55 -4.12
C THR A 35 -2.20 9.30 -3.69
N CYS A 36 -2.52 8.73 -2.53
CA CYS A 36 -1.84 7.56 -1.99
C CYS A 36 -2.09 6.30 -2.84
N ILE A 37 -3.24 6.22 -3.50
CA ILE A 37 -3.69 5.08 -4.33
C ILE A 37 -3.60 5.35 -5.84
N GLN A 38 -3.03 6.48 -6.26
CA GLN A 38 -2.81 6.75 -7.69
C GLN A 38 -1.97 5.64 -8.33
N GLY A 39 -2.15 5.43 -9.64
CA GLY A 39 -1.46 4.35 -10.36
C GLY A 39 -2.11 2.97 -10.23
N ILE A 40 -2.90 2.70 -9.17
CA ILE A 40 -3.52 1.38 -8.97
C ILE A 40 -4.61 1.11 -10.01
N SER A 41 -5.57 2.01 -10.16
CA SER A 41 -6.68 1.88 -11.13
C SER A 41 -6.42 2.59 -12.46
N ASN A 42 -5.51 3.58 -12.47
CA ASN A 42 -5.16 4.34 -13.66
C ASN A 42 -3.63 4.35 -13.80
N PRO A 43 -3.03 3.58 -14.72
CA PRO A 43 -1.59 3.51 -14.88
C PRO A 43 -0.98 4.76 -15.55
N ASN A 44 -1.80 5.67 -16.08
CA ASN A 44 -1.34 6.86 -16.83
C ASN A 44 -1.10 8.08 -15.93
N VAL A 45 -1.07 7.90 -14.60
CA VAL A 45 -0.73 8.95 -13.64
C VAL A 45 0.46 8.53 -12.81
N GLU A 46 1.11 9.51 -12.15
CA GLU A 46 2.19 9.20 -11.22
C GLU A 46 1.71 8.23 -10.14
N PRO A 47 2.45 7.13 -9.88
CA PRO A 47 2.03 6.14 -8.92
C PRO A 47 2.06 6.70 -7.52
N GLY A 48 1.00 6.46 -6.75
CA GLY A 48 0.95 6.74 -5.33
C GLY A 48 1.84 5.79 -4.52
N ILE A 49 1.97 6.07 -3.23
CA ILE A 49 2.92 5.38 -2.36
C ILE A 49 2.67 3.86 -2.27
N PHE A 50 1.42 3.42 -2.30
CA PHE A 50 1.10 1.99 -2.27
C PHE A 50 1.45 1.28 -3.57
N MET A 51 1.20 1.92 -4.72
CA MET A 51 1.59 1.41 -6.03
C MET A 51 3.11 1.29 -6.15
N GLN A 52 3.84 2.35 -5.75
CA GLN A 52 5.30 2.34 -5.74
C GLN A 52 5.86 1.21 -4.86
N LEU A 53 5.34 1.02 -3.65
CA LEU A 53 5.81 -0.03 -2.74
C LEU A 53 5.56 -1.44 -3.29
N SER A 54 4.40 -1.65 -3.91
CA SER A 54 4.01 -2.95 -4.47
C SER A 54 4.81 -3.31 -5.72
N LEU A 55 5.04 -2.34 -6.60
CA LEU A 55 5.90 -2.56 -7.78
C LEU A 55 7.35 -2.77 -7.37
N LYS A 56 7.83 -2.05 -6.34
CA LYS A 56 9.18 -2.25 -5.84
C LYS A 56 9.37 -3.67 -5.31
N ASN A 57 8.42 -4.22 -4.54
CA ASN A 57 8.52 -5.56 -3.96
C ASN A 57 7.42 -6.48 -4.52
N PRO A 58 7.60 -7.05 -5.72
CA PRO A 58 6.51 -7.69 -6.47
C PRO A 58 5.88 -8.90 -5.75
N ASN A 59 6.64 -9.58 -4.89
CA ASN A 59 6.16 -10.75 -4.15
C ASN A 59 5.58 -10.40 -2.76
N LEU A 60 5.70 -9.15 -2.31
CA LEU A 60 5.14 -8.68 -1.05
C LEU A 60 3.64 -8.42 -1.20
N THR A 61 2.83 -9.03 -0.34
CA THR A 61 1.42 -8.68 -0.19
C THR A 61 1.30 -7.47 0.74
N ILE A 62 0.63 -6.42 0.30
CA ILE A 62 0.37 -5.22 1.10
C ILE A 62 -1.11 -5.19 1.43
N ASN A 63 -1.44 -5.39 2.71
CA ASN A 63 -2.80 -5.34 3.20
C ASN A 63 -3.03 -4.00 3.93
N VAL A 64 -3.93 -3.18 3.41
CA VAL A 64 -4.24 -1.86 3.95
C VAL A 64 -5.63 -1.87 4.56
N THR A 65 -5.73 -1.35 5.78
CA THR A 65 -7.00 -1.16 6.50
C THR A 65 -7.05 0.27 7.05
N THR A 66 -8.27 0.73 7.31
CA THR A 66 -8.54 2.04 7.90
C THR A 66 -9.31 1.85 9.19
N GLU A 67 -9.00 2.65 10.21
CA GLU A 67 -9.81 2.79 11.42
C GLU A 67 -11.26 3.17 11.07
N ILE A 68 -12.22 2.57 11.78
CA ILE A 68 -13.65 2.85 11.58
C ILE A 68 -14.18 3.53 12.84
N VAL A 69 -14.55 4.80 12.70
CA VAL A 69 -15.10 5.61 13.80
C VAL A 69 -16.57 5.89 13.53
N GLU A 70 -17.42 5.59 14.52
CA GLU A 70 -18.86 5.85 14.44
C GLU A 70 -19.14 7.34 14.17
N GLY A 71 -20.09 7.62 13.27
CA GLY A 71 -20.44 8.98 12.89
C GLY A 71 -19.50 9.64 11.87
N VAL A 72 -18.34 9.05 11.56
CA VAL A 72 -17.45 9.54 10.49
C VAL A 72 -17.82 8.87 9.17
N LYS A 73 -18.13 9.68 8.15
CA LYS A 73 -18.36 9.19 6.79
C LYS A 73 -17.03 9.06 6.02
N PRO A 74 -16.67 7.87 5.52
CA PRO A 74 -15.51 7.66 4.67
C PRO A 74 -15.60 8.47 3.37
N ALA A 75 -14.45 8.92 2.87
CA ALA A 75 -14.34 9.57 1.56
C ALA A 75 -13.41 8.80 0.61
N GLY A 76 -12.45 8.02 1.14
CA GLY A 76 -11.52 7.21 0.38
C GLY A 76 -11.81 5.70 0.48
N LYS A 77 -10.94 4.90 -0.17
CA LYS A 77 -10.99 3.43 -0.05
C LYS A 77 -10.60 3.05 1.39
N LEU A 78 -11.42 2.22 2.04
CA LEU A 78 -11.24 1.86 3.45
C LEU A 78 -10.27 0.70 3.66
N SER A 79 -10.25 -0.23 2.73
CA SER A 79 -9.37 -1.39 2.77
C SER A 79 -9.03 -1.83 1.36
N PHE A 80 -7.82 -2.35 1.20
CA PHE A 80 -7.46 -3.06 -0.01
C PHE A 80 -6.23 -3.94 0.19
N THR A 81 -6.15 -5.01 -0.60
CA THR A 81 -4.96 -5.86 -0.71
C THR A 81 -4.30 -5.66 -2.08
N LEU A 82 -3.00 -5.40 -2.08
CA LEU A 82 -2.22 -5.11 -3.28
C LEU A 82 -1.01 -6.06 -3.37
N GLN A 83 -0.78 -6.64 -4.54
CA GLN A 83 0.43 -7.40 -4.87
C GLN A 83 0.84 -7.14 -6.32
N ASN A 84 2.12 -6.92 -6.55
CA ASN A 84 2.68 -6.60 -7.86
C ASN A 84 1.90 -5.55 -8.66
N GLY A 85 1.51 -4.46 -7.99
CA GLY A 85 0.75 -3.35 -8.58
C GLY A 85 -0.71 -3.66 -8.92
N LYS A 86 -1.25 -4.81 -8.50
CA LYS A 86 -2.64 -5.21 -8.74
C LYS A 86 -3.38 -5.42 -7.43
N ILE A 87 -4.63 -4.97 -7.40
CA ILE A 87 -5.55 -5.34 -6.33
C ILE A 87 -5.86 -6.83 -6.46
N ILE A 88 -5.78 -7.56 -5.34
CA ILE A 88 -6.01 -9.01 -5.29
C ILE A 88 -7.16 -9.40 -4.34
N ASP A 89 -7.95 -8.42 -3.90
CA ASP A 89 -9.19 -8.59 -3.15
C ASP A 89 -10.43 -8.74 -4.04
#